data_AF-A0A158AKK6-F1
#
_entry.id   AF-A0A158AKK6-F1
#
_cell.length_a   1.000
_cell.length_b   1.000
_cell.length_c   1.000
_cell.angle_alpha   90.00
_cell.angle_beta   90.00
_cell.angle_gamma   90.00
#
_symmetry.space_group_name_H-M   'P 1'
#
loop_
_entity.id
_entity.type
_entity.pdbx_description
1 polymer ?
#
loop_
_entity_poly.entity_id
_entity_poly.type
_entity_poly.pdbx_seq_one_letter_code
_entity_poly.pdbx_strand_id
1 'polypeptide(L)'
;MTSIPRLILGALTLCCAASAFAQPQTPTDPNAPKTRAQVRQDYLQWRAAGYDPNDWLNYPDNAIRASRIVAQREAQGNANVH
;
A
#
# COMPACT_ATOMS: atom_id res chain seq x y z
N MET A 1 -9.64 38.26 -38.11
CA MET A 1 -8.92 37.11 -38.70
C MET A 1 -7.68 36.87 -37.86
N THR A 2 -7.67 35.81 -37.06
CA THR A 2 -6.44 35.28 -36.44
C THR A 2 -6.65 33.79 -36.23
N SER A 3 -6.20 33.00 -37.20
CA SER A 3 -6.28 31.54 -37.18
C SER A 3 -5.27 30.98 -36.18
N ILE A 4 -5.75 30.24 -35.19
CA ILE A 4 -4.90 29.52 -34.23
C ILE A 4 -4.27 28.31 -34.95
N PRO A 5 -2.95 28.20 -35.07
CA PRO A 5 -2.32 27.10 -35.80
C PRO A 5 -2.41 25.78 -35.01
N ARG A 6 -3.11 24.79 -35.58
CA ARG A 6 -3.33 23.43 -35.06
C ARG A 6 -2.08 22.52 -35.10
N LEU A 7 -0.88 23.10 -35.07
CA LEU A 7 0.38 22.37 -35.27
C LEU A 7 1.12 22.03 -33.97
N ILE A 8 0.59 22.41 -32.81
CA ILE A 8 1.19 22.10 -31.50
C ILE A 8 0.32 21.08 -30.74
N LEU A 9 -0.20 20.06 -31.44
CA LEU A 9 -0.97 18.98 -30.80
C LEU A 9 -0.49 17.57 -31.20
N GLY A 10 0.66 17.46 -31.87
CA GLY A 10 1.10 16.20 -32.49
C GLY A 10 2.38 15.56 -31.90
N ALA A 11 3.01 16.13 -30.88
CA ALA A 11 4.39 15.76 -30.53
C ALA A 11 4.62 15.28 -29.08
N LEU A 12 3.61 14.69 -28.42
CA LEU A 12 3.77 14.16 -27.05
C LEU A 12 3.25 12.73 -26.87
N THR A 13 3.39 11.86 -27.87
CA THR A 13 2.84 10.49 -27.85
C THR A 13 3.87 9.38 -28.04
N LEU A 14 5.10 9.49 -27.51
CA LEU A 14 6.10 8.44 -27.81
C LEU A 14 7.11 8.01 -26.73
N CYS A 15 6.93 8.25 -25.43
CA CYS A 15 7.89 7.65 -24.49
C CYS A 15 7.37 7.40 -23.07
N CYS A 16 6.43 6.48 -22.89
CA CYS A 16 6.12 5.89 -21.58
C CYS A 16 6.04 4.36 -21.63
N ALA A 17 6.86 3.71 -22.47
CA ALA A 17 6.92 2.25 -22.57
C ALA A 17 8.27 1.70 -22.10
N ALA A 18 8.64 1.93 -20.83
CA ALA A 18 9.73 1.20 -20.17
C ALA A 18 9.69 1.39 -18.64
N SER A 19 8.57 1.08 -17.99
CA SER A 19 8.52 0.89 -16.54
C SER A 19 8.13 -0.56 -16.24
N ALA A 20 8.85 -1.52 -16.82
CA ALA A 20 8.73 -2.95 -16.51
C ALA A 20 9.50 -3.34 -15.23
N PHE A 21 9.66 -2.40 -14.29
CA PHE A 21 10.09 -2.72 -12.94
C PHE A 21 8.84 -2.74 -12.07
N ALA A 22 8.30 -3.95 -11.87
CA ALA A 22 7.33 -4.32 -10.85
C ALA A 22 6.44 -3.14 -10.37
N GLN A 23 5.45 -2.75 -11.18
CA GLN A 23 4.36 -1.93 -10.65
C GLN A 23 3.85 -2.63 -9.39
N PRO A 24 3.84 -1.97 -8.22
CA PRO A 24 3.15 -2.50 -7.06
C PRO A 24 1.71 -2.65 -7.50
N GLN A 25 1.32 -3.89 -7.77
CA GLN A 25 -0.07 -4.22 -8.02
C GLN A 25 -0.77 -3.76 -6.74
N THR A 26 -1.65 -2.77 -6.82
CA THR A 26 -2.64 -2.58 -5.75
C THR A 26 -3.27 -3.96 -5.57
N PRO A 27 -3.08 -4.63 -4.41
CA PRO A 27 -3.56 -5.99 -4.26
C PRO A 27 -5.08 -5.94 -4.26
N THR A 28 -5.68 -6.16 -5.43
CA THR A 28 -7.13 -6.32 -5.56
C THR A 28 -7.56 -7.66 -4.96
N ASP A 29 -6.63 -8.63 -4.91
CA ASP A 29 -6.80 -9.89 -4.19
C ASP A 29 -6.16 -9.78 -2.79
N PRO A 30 -6.93 -9.90 -1.69
CA PRO A 30 -6.39 -9.91 -0.34
C PRO A 30 -5.44 -11.10 -0.06
N ASN A 31 -5.43 -12.12 -0.92
CA ASN A 31 -4.56 -13.28 -0.82
C ASN A 31 -3.32 -13.20 -1.71
N ALA A 32 -3.12 -12.09 -2.44
CA ALA A 32 -1.93 -11.91 -3.26
C ALA A 32 -0.64 -11.97 -2.41
N PRO A 33 0.45 -12.60 -2.90
CA PRO A 33 1.71 -12.64 -2.18
C PRO A 33 2.24 -11.24 -1.87
N LYS A 34 2.62 -10.99 -0.61
CA LYS A 34 3.19 -9.71 -0.20
C LYS A 34 4.66 -9.61 -0.59
N THR A 35 5.05 -8.43 -1.07
CA THR A 35 6.46 -8.08 -1.27
C THR A 35 7.17 -7.92 0.08
N ARG A 36 8.50 -8.02 0.09
CA ARG A 36 9.30 -7.78 1.30
C ARG A 36 9.11 -6.38 1.88
N ALA A 37 8.89 -5.38 1.03
CA ALA A 37 8.61 -4.01 1.47
C ALA A 37 7.27 -3.93 2.22
N GLN A 38 6.22 -4.55 1.66
CA GLN A 38 4.90 -4.61 2.30
C GLN A 38 4.94 -5.37 3.64
N VAL A 39 5.62 -6.52 3.71
CA VAL A 39 5.77 -7.27 4.97
C VAL A 39 6.47 -6.44 6.05
N ARG A 40 7.50 -5.66 5.69
CA ARG A 40 8.18 -4.77 6.64
C ARG A 40 7.25 -3.66 7.13
N GLN A 41 6.47 -3.08 6.22
CA GLN A 41 5.49 -2.06 6.57
C GLN A 41 4.42 -2.62 7.51
N ASP A 42 3.86 -3.79 7.21
CA ASP A 42 2.91 -4.47 8.09
C ASP A 42 3.52 -4.71 9.46
N TYR A 43 4.75 -5.22 9.52
CA TYR A 43 5.44 -5.42 10.78
C TYR A 43 5.57 -4.13 11.60
N LEU A 44 5.87 -2.98 10.98
CA LEU A 44 5.89 -1.70 11.68
C LEU A 44 4.52 -1.31 12.25
N GLN A 45 3.43 -1.59 11.53
CA GLN A 45 2.08 -1.36 12.04
C GLN A 45 1.77 -2.20 13.29
N TRP A 46 2.20 -3.47 13.28
CA TRP A 46 2.06 -4.37 14.42
C TRP A 46 2.91 -3.90 15.62
N ARG A 47 4.15 -3.45 15.38
CA ARG A 47 5.01 -2.85 16.42
C ARG A 47 4.35 -1.61 17.03
N ALA A 48 3.77 -0.73 16.21
CA ALA A 48 3.01 0.43 16.66
C ALA A 48 1.68 0.08 17.35
N ALA A 49 1.20 -1.15 17.21
CA ALA A 49 0.06 -1.70 17.94
C ALA A 49 0.48 -2.42 19.25
N GLY A 50 1.77 -2.40 19.59
CA GLY A 50 2.30 -3.00 20.81
C GLY A 50 2.69 -4.47 20.70
N TYR A 51 2.75 -5.05 19.49
CA TYR A 51 3.30 -6.39 19.31
C TYR A 51 4.81 -6.40 19.60
N ASP A 52 5.26 -7.34 20.42
CA ASP A 52 6.67 -7.66 20.61
C ASP A 52 6.89 -9.16 20.36
N PRO A 53 7.63 -9.55 19.31
CA PRO A 53 7.89 -10.97 19.03
C PRO A 53 8.75 -11.66 20.10
N ASN A 54 9.45 -10.91 20.95
CA ASN A 54 10.25 -11.49 22.04
C ASN A 54 9.46 -11.65 23.34
N ASP A 55 8.24 -11.11 23.42
CA ASP A 55 7.35 -11.28 24.56
C ASP A 55 6.60 -12.62 24.45
N TRP A 56 7.36 -13.69 24.62
CA TRP A 56 6.85 -15.06 24.59
C TRP A 56 5.98 -15.38 25.82
N LEU A 57 6.18 -14.65 26.94
CA LEU A 57 5.42 -14.84 28.17
C LEU A 57 3.93 -14.51 27.99
N ASN A 58 3.63 -13.43 27.27
CA ASN A 58 2.25 -13.01 27.00
C ASN A 58 1.78 -13.46 25.61
N TYR A 59 2.47 -14.39 24.97
CA TYR A 59 2.00 -14.99 23.73
C TYR A 59 0.94 -16.06 24.05
N PRO A 60 -0.21 -16.08 23.36
CA PRO A 60 -0.56 -15.32 22.14
C PRO A 60 -1.30 -13.99 22.37
N ASP A 61 -1.60 -13.61 23.61
CA ASP A 61 -2.43 -12.44 23.93
C ASP A 61 -1.86 -11.12 23.38
N ASN A 62 -0.53 -10.95 23.37
CA ASN A 62 0.09 -9.77 22.77
C ASN A 62 -0.20 -9.65 21.25
N ALA A 63 -0.12 -10.74 20.51
CA ALA A 63 -0.37 -10.81 19.08
C ALA A 63 -1.86 -10.60 18.77
N ILE A 64 -2.75 -11.21 19.55
CA ILE A 64 -4.20 -11.08 19.38
C ILE A 64 -4.66 -9.64 19.67
N ARG A 65 -4.10 -8.98 20.69
CA ARG A 65 -4.40 -7.56 20.95
C ARG A 65 -3.93 -6.68 19.80
N ALA A 66 -2.69 -6.86 19.34
CA ALA A 66 -2.15 -6.09 18.22
C ALA A 66 -2.97 -6.29 16.93
N SER A 67 -3.40 -7.52 16.62
CA SER A 67 -4.19 -7.81 15.43
C SER A 67 -5.53 -7.07 15.42
N ARG A 68 -6.23 -7.01 16.56
CA ARG A 68 -7.48 -6.24 16.70
C ARG A 68 -7.26 -4.76 16.44
N ILE A 69 -6.18 -4.20 16.98
CA ILE A 69 -5.84 -2.77 16.80
C ILE A 69 -5.51 -2.48 15.34
N VAL A 70 -4.72 -3.32 14.68
CA VAL A 70 -4.38 -3.16 13.26
C VAL A 70 -5.64 -3.23 12.38
N ALA A 71 -6.50 -4.24 12.59
CA ALA A 71 -7.74 -4.37 11.84
C ALA A 71 -8.68 -3.16 12.03
N GLN A 72 -8.76 -2.63 13.25
CA GLN A 72 -9.53 -1.40 13.52
C GLN A 72 -8.96 -0.19 12.77
N ARG A 73 -7.63 -0.03 12.74
CA ARG A 73 -6.96 1.06 12.00
C ARG A 73 -7.18 0.96 10.50
N GLU A 74 -7.09 -0.25 9.94
CA GLU A 74 -7.36 -0.51 8.52
C GLU A 74 -8.82 -0.17 8.16
N ALA A 75 -9.77 -0.59 9.00
CA ALA A 75 -11.19 -0.25 8.80
C ALA A 75 -11.44 1.27 8.85
N GLN A 76 -10.81 1.99 9.78
CA GLN A 76 -10.91 3.45 9.89
C GLN A 76 -10.26 4.17 8.70
N GLY A 77 -9.08 3.71 8.26
CA GLY A 77 -8.40 4.24 7.07
C GLY A 77 -9.27 4.09 5.83
N ASN A 78 -9.90 2.94 5.64
CA ASN A 78 -10.80 2.68 4.51
C ASN A 78 -12.09 3.52 4.56
N ALA A 79 -12.60 3.84 5.75
CA ALA A 79 -13.77 4.68 5.92
C ALA A 79 -13.52 6.16 5.56
N ASN A 80 -12.30 6.67 5.76
CA ASN A 80 -11.93 8.05 5.46
C ASN A 80 -11.59 8.32 3.98
N VAL A 81 -11.54 7.27 3.15
CA VAL A 81 -11.21 7.35 1.72
C VAL A 81 -12.49 7.34 0.84
N HIS A 82 -13.66 7.17 1.46
CA HIS A 82 -14.99 7.26 0.83
C HIS A 82 -15.69 8.56 1.23
#